data_AF-A0A1F4LBU9-F1
#
_entry.id   AF-A0A1F4LBU9-F1
#
_cell.length_a   1.000
_cell.length_b   1.000
_cell.length_c   1.000
_cell.angle_alpha   90.00
_cell.angle_beta   90.00
_cell.angle_gamma   90.00
#
_symmetry.space_group_name_H-M   'P 1'
#
loop_
_entity.id
_entity.type
_entity.pdbx_description
1 polymer ?
#
loop_
_entity_poly.entity_id
_entity_poly.type
_entity_poly.pdbx_seq_one_letter_code
_entity_poly.pdbx_strand_id
1 'polypeptide(L)'
;MSQNTHTLHLFFQDPVKLKLAQLIYRYLATGHTEQAQRWADRLGASDLHALWDAQWFNQEVFARPDHLTLRFDTGTSDDLPLHALETLFAHGLQAAVLEVFYDQVGETERMHFDAGQWVSRQAFIQKNPQWLPVVEHQAGRDEAGDASEGDEDADYGCSKDPVKPLSVAQLRKQEAQRKREAQEAVEAFVGLAQAMGKSGTSPVQGLIAVLLLRAGLKGLLQAFVFTVLAVLLFKGFWLWLGLGLVLAVVLPLYYMLSEYKTLKGDNDDSDADGEDGGPVTVMASH
;
A
#
# COMPACT_ATOMS: atom_id res chain seq x y z
N MET A 1 -16.95 7.63 7.03
CA MET A 1 -15.78 6.74 7.22
C MET A 1 -15.72 5.88 5.98
N SER A 2 -14.57 5.76 5.35
CA SER A 2 -14.47 4.93 4.14
C SER A 2 -14.43 3.46 4.52
N GLN A 3 -14.97 2.60 3.67
CA GLN A 3 -15.14 1.16 3.87
C GLN A 3 -14.85 0.40 2.59
N ASN A 4 -14.43 -0.87 2.69
CA ASN A 4 -14.29 -1.72 1.52
C ASN A 4 -15.53 -2.59 1.40
N THR A 5 -16.10 -2.71 0.20
CA THR A 5 -17.23 -3.62 -0.07
C THR A 5 -16.71 -4.85 -0.78
N HIS A 6 -16.98 -6.02 -0.20
CA HIS A 6 -16.57 -7.31 -0.73
C HIS A 6 -17.77 -8.03 -1.32
N THR A 7 -17.60 -8.59 -2.52
CA THR A 7 -18.54 -9.52 -3.14
C THR A 7 -17.83 -10.84 -3.40
N LEU A 8 -18.30 -11.92 -2.80
CA LEU A 8 -17.72 -13.24 -2.90
C LEU A 8 -18.68 -14.22 -3.58
N HIS A 9 -18.30 -14.71 -4.75
CA HIS A 9 -18.98 -15.80 -5.44
C HIS A 9 -18.31 -17.13 -5.10
N LEU A 10 -19.09 -18.08 -4.61
CA LEU A 10 -18.64 -19.38 -4.16
C LEU A 10 -19.29 -20.48 -5.01
N PHE A 11 -18.45 -21.27 -5.68
CA PHE A 11 -18.86 -22.32 -6.59
C PHE A 11 -18.48 -23.70 -6.04
N PHE A 12 -19.48 -24.54 -5.84
CA PHE A 12 -19.32 -25.90 -5.34
C PHE A 12 -19.67 -26.89 -6.44
N GLN A 13 -18.88 -27.95 -6.59
CA GLN A 13 -19.19 -29.03 -7.51
C GLN A 13 -20.34 -29.91 -7.00
N ASP A 14 -20.36 -30.13 -5.68
CA ASP A 14 -21.34 -30.96 -5.00
C ASP A 14 -22.55 -30.10 -4.58
N PRO A 15 -23.76 -30.37 -5.11
CA PRO A 15 -24.96 -29.61 -4.77
C PRO A 15 -25.38 -29.77 -3.29
N VAL A 16 -24.98 -30.85 -2.63
CA VAL A 16 -25.21 -31.02 -1.18
C VAL A 16 -24.34 -30.04 -0.41
N LYS A 17 -23.06 -29.91 -0.77
CA LYS A 17 -22.14 -28.95 -0.14
C LYS A 17 -22.55 -27.51 -0.39
N LEU A 18 -23.03 -27.20 -1.59
CA LEU A 18 -23.62 -25.88 -1.90
C LEU A 18 -24.77 -25.55 -0.94
N LYS A 19 -25.73 -26.48 -0.79
CA LYS A 19 -26.88 -26.28 0.10
C LYS A 19 -26.45 -26.13 1.57
N LEU A 20 -25.46 -26.90 2.01
CA LEU A 20 -24.92 -26.76 3.37
C LEU A 20 -24.29 -25.38 3.57
N ALA A 21 -23.45 -24.93 2.65
CA ALA A 21 -22.85 -23.60 2.68
C ALA A 21 -23.91 -22.49 2.70
N GLN A 22 -24.94 -22.59 1.85
CA GLN A 22 -26.06 -21.65 1.83
C GLN A 22 -26.79 -21.58 3.17
N LEU A 23 -27.01 -22.71 3.84
CA LEU A 23 -27.63 -22.75 5.16
C LEU A 23 -26.73 -22.10 6.22
N ILE A 24 -25.44 -22.41 6.23
CA ILE A 24 -24.46 -21.83 7.16
C ILE A 24 -24.52 -20.30 7.09
N TYR A 25 -24.30 -19.73 5.90
CA TYR A 25 -24.24 -18.27 5.73
C TYR A 25 -25.58 -17.58 5.95
N ARG A 26 -26.71 -18.21 5.59
CA ARG A 26 -28.04 -17.65 5.89
C ARG A 26 -28.31 -17.56 7.39
N TYR A 27 -27.88 -18.55 8.16
CA TYR A 27 -28.03 -18.51 9.62
C TYR A 27 -27.04 -17.55 10.27
N LEU A 28 -25.81 -17.44 9.76
CA LEU A 28 -24.83 -16.42 10.20
C LEU A 28 -25.37 -14.99 10.01
N ALA A 29 -25.87 -14.66 8.81
CA ALA A 29 -26.40 -13.34 8.50
C ALA A 29 -27.66 -12.96 9.32
N THR A 30 -28.34 -13.95 9.88
CA THR A 30 -29.52 -13.73 10.76
C THR A 30 -29.20 -13.86 12.25
N GLY A 31 -27.92 -14.03 12.62
CA GLY A 31 -27.47 -14.13 14.02
C GLY A 31 -27.73 -15.48 14.70
N HIS A 32 -28.14 -16.51 13.96
CA HIS A 32 -28.48 -17.84 14.48
C HIS A 32 -27.26 -18.76 14.49
N THR A 33 -26.31 -18.48 15.38
CA THR A 33 -24.98 -19.13 15.40
C THR A 33 -25.03 -20.64 15.72
N GLU A 34 -25.94 -21.09 16.58
CA GLU A 34 -26.10 -22.53 16.89
C GLU A 34 -26.55 -23.34 15.66
N GLN A 35 -27.50 -22.80 14.89
CA GLN A 35 -27.96 -23.42 13.65
C GLN A 35 -26.85 -23.40 12.61
N ALA A 36 -26.12 -22.29 12.47
CA ALA A 36 -24.99 -22.19 11.58
C ALA A 36 -23.91 -23.25 11.92
N GLN A 37 -23.55 -23.38 13.20
CA GLN A 37 -22.61 -24.39 13.69
C GLN A 37 -23.04 -25.80 13.31
N ARG A 38 -24.29 -26.16 13.54
CA ARG A 38 -24.83 -27.48 13.19
C ARG A 38 -24.66 -27.83 11.72
N TRP A 39 -24.80 -26.85 10.82
CA TRP A 39 -24.60 -27.06 9.39
C TRP A 39 -23.11 -27.05 9.01
N ALA A 40 -22.29 -26.26 9.70
CA ALA A 40 -20.85 -26.22 9.55
C ALA A 40 -20.22 -27.58 9.92
N ASP A 41 -20.67 -28.20 11.01
CA ASP A 41 -20.28 -29.55 11.42
C ASP A 41 -20.60 -30.60 10.34
N ARG A 42 -21.74 -30.45 9.65
CA ARG A 42 -22.14 -31.34 8.55
C ARG A 42 -21.33 -31.13 7.27
N LEU A 43 -20.85 -29.92 7.04
CA LEU A 43 -19.91 -29.61 5.95
C LEU A 43 -18.50 -30.16 6.25
N GLY A 44 -18.20 -30.40 7.53
CA GLY A 44 -16.88 -30.81 8.03
C GLY A 44 -16.01 -29.63 8.49
N ALA A 45 -16.53 -28.41 8.41
CA ALA A 45 -15.88 -27.17 8.81
C ALA A 45 -16.37 -26.76 10.21
N SER A 46 -15.95 -27.51 11.25
CA SER A 46 -16.48 -27.33 12.61
C SER A 46 -16.06 -26.02 13.29
N ASP A 47 -15.10 -25.29 12.74
CA ASP A 47 -14.73 -23.96 13.26
C ASP A 47 -15.50 -22.87 12.50
N LEU A 48 -16.53 -22.33 13.15
CA LEU A 48 -17.35 -21.27 12.55
C LEU A 48 -16.58 -19.96 12.39
N HIS A 49 -15.60 -19.68 13.26
CA HIS A 49 -14.73 -18.50 13.14
C HIS A 49 -13.80 -18.60 11.93
N ALA A 50 -13.53 -19.81 11.46
CA ALA A 50 -12.77 -20.02 10.24
C ALA A 50 -13.57 -19.70 8.98
N LEU A 51 -14.91 -19.71 9.04
CA LEU A 51 -15.82 -19.43 7.91
C LEU A 51 -16.34 -17.99 7.89
N TRP A 52 -16.18 -17.27 8.99
CA TRP A 52 -16.87 -16.02 9.26
C TRP A 52 -16.09 -15.12 10.20
N ASP A 53 -15.85 -13.87 9.77
CA ASP A 53 -15.25 -12.85 10.62
C ASP A 53 -16.32 -12.01 11.31
N ALA A 54 -16.16 -11.79 12.62
CA ALA A 54 -17.04 -10.93 13.40
C ALA A 54 -16.92 -9.45 13.03
N GLN A 55 -15.86 -9.06 12.32
CA GLN A 55 -15.62 -7.69 11.87
C GLN A 55 -16.42 -7.32 10.61
N TRP A 56 -16.98 -8.31 9.89
CA TRP A 56 -17.80 -8.03 8.71
C TRP A 56 -19.14 -7.41 9.11
N PHE A 57 -19.61 -6.43 8.36
CA PHE A 57 -20.91 -5.79 8.59
C PHE A 57 -21.68 -5.59 7.26
N ASN A 58 -22.93 -5.13 7.34
CA ASN A 58 -23.85 -5.00 6.19
C ASN A 58 -23.90 -6.26 5.30
N GLN A 59 -24.03 -7.42 5.95
CA GLN A 59 -23.89 -8.69 5.23
C GLN A 59 -25.18 -9.05 4.49
N GLU A 60 -25.04 -9.49 3.25
CA GLU A 60 -26.11 -10.02 2.43
C GLU A 60 -25.71 -11.40 1.90
N VAL A 61 -26.68 -12.33 1.89
CA VAL A 61 -26.46 -13.70 1.46
C VAL A 61 -27.48 -14.04 0.38
N PHE A 62 -26.98 -14.31 -0.83
CA PHE A 62 -27.81 -14.70 -1.97
C PHE A 62 -27.55 -16.17 -2.31
N ALA A 63 -28.50 -17.02 -1.93
CA ALA A 63 -28.50 -18.42 -2.32
C ALA A 63 -29.05 -18.58 -3.73
N ARG A 64 -28.22 -19.04 -4.68
CA ARG A 64 -28.61 -19.35 -6.06
C ARG A 64 -28.55 -20.87 -6.30
N PRO A 65 -29.23 -21.42 -7.31
CA PRO A 65 -29.21 -22.87 -7.57
C PRO A 65 -27.82 -23.43 -7.89
N ASP A 66 -26.97 -22.60 -8.47
CA ASP A 66 -25.68 -22.93 -9.07
C ASP A 66 -24.47 -22.37 -8.28
N HIS A 67 -24.70 -21.35 -7.44
CA HIS A 67 -23.65 -20.72 -6.65
C HIS A 67 -24.20 -20.05 -5.37
N LEU A 68 -23.30 -19.59 -4.53
CA LEU A 68 -23.61 -18.77 -3.36
C LEU A 68 -22.88 -17.43 -3.50
N THR A 69 -23.59 -16.32 -3.31
CA THR A 69 -22.97 -14.99 -3.27
C THR A 69 -23.09 -14.40 -1.87
N LEU A 70 -21.97 -13.93 -1.34
CA LEU A 70 -21.89 -13.17 -0.10
C LEU A 70 -21.49 -11.74 -0.42
N ARG A 71 -22.17 -10.76 0.16
CA ARG A 71 -21.74 -9.36 0.15
C ARG A 71 -21.56 -8.90 1.58
N PHE A 72 -20.50 -8.16 1.86
CA PHE A 72 -20.25 -7.62 3.18
C PHE A 72 -19.25 -6.47 3.09
N ASP A 73 -19.30 -5.59 4.08
CA ASP A 73 -18.38 -4.48 4.21
C ASP A 73 -17.34 -4.76 5.30
N THR A 74 -16.15 -4.20 5.11
CA THR A 74 -15.05 -4.21 6.07
C THR A 74 -14.46 -2.80 6.22
N GLY A 75 -13.64 -2.60 7.26
CA GLY A 75 -12.74 -1.46 7.32
C GLY A 75 -11.72 -1.47 6.18
N THR A 76 -11.13 -0.31 5.91
CA THR A 76 -10.20 -0.12 4.77
C THR A 76 -8.85 -0.81 4.97
N SER A 77 -8.51 -1.15 6.21
CA SER A 77 -7.28 -1.86 6.60
C SER A 77 -7.50 -3.34 6.95
N ASP A 78 -8.74 -3.83 6.82
CA ASP A 78 -9.07 -5.21 7.17
C ASP A 78 -8.57 -6.18 6.10
N ASP A 79 -8.30 -7.42 6.52
CA ASP A 79 -7.76 -8.44 5.64
C ASP A 79 -8.79 -8.93 4.63
N LEU A 80 -8.29 -9.48 3.54
CA LEU A 80 -9.12 -10.27 2.64
C LEU A 80 -9.66 -11.53 3.36
N PRO A 81 -10.83 -12.06 2.96
CA PRO A 81 -11.45 -13.24 3.57
C PRO A 81 -10.72 -14.56 3.25
N LEU A 82 -9.38 -14.58 3.24
CA LEU A 82 -8.56 -15.72 2.80
C LEU A 82 -8.71 -16.93 3.72
N HIS A 83 -8.92 -16.72 5.02
CA HIS A 83 -9.11 -17.83 5.96
C HIS A 83 -10.42 -18.58 5.70
N ALA A 84 -11.51 -17.85 5.43
CA ALA A 84 -12.79 -18.41 5.01
C ALA A 84 -12.67 -19.18 3.70
N LEU A 85 -11.97 -18.61 2.71
CA LEU A 85 -11.71 -19.29 1.44
C LEU A 85 -10.90 -20.57 1.63
N GLU A 86 -9.80 -20.53 2.38
CA GLU A 86 -8.95 -21.71 2.66
C GLU A 86 -9.78 -22.84 3.28
N THR A 87 -10.60 -22.52 4.27
CA THR A 87 -11.48 -23.48 4.95
C THR A 87 -12.51 -24.06 3.99
N LEU A 88 -13.20 -23.22 3.21
CA LEU A 88 -14.18 -23.69 2.23
C LEU A 88 -13.55 -24.59 1.16
N PHE A 89 -12.35 -24.26 0.66
CA PHE A 89 -11.61 -25.10 -0.29
C PHE A 89 -11.27 -26.46 0.33
N ALA A 90 -10.86 -26.51 1.59
CA ALA A 90 -10.62 -27.78 2.29
C ALA A 90 -11.90 -28.65 2.41
N HIS A 91 -13.08 -28.03 2.41
CA HIS A 91 -14.35 -28.71 2.61
C HIS A 91 -15.22 -28.86 1.34
N GLY A 92 -14.68 -28.54 0.16
CA GLY A 92 -15.27 -28.90 -1.14
C GLY A 92 -15.82 -27.74 -1.97
N LEU A 93 -15.42 -26.51 -1.67
CA LEU A 93 -15.46 -25.42 -2.64
C LEU A 93 -14.54 -25.76 -3.82
N GLN A 94 -15.04 -25.62 -5.05
CA GLN A 94 -14.25 -25.88 -6.26
C GLN A 94 -13.56 -24.61 -6.73
N ALA A 95 -14.27 -23.49 -6.70
CA ALA A 95 -13.77 -22.21 -7.17
C ALA A 95 -14.46 -21.05 -6.45
N ALA A 96 -13.82 -19.89 -6.48
CA ALA A 96 -14.40 -18.66 -5.96
C ALA A 96 -13.93 -17.45 -6.77
N VAL A 97 -14.75 -16.40 -6.76
CA VAL A 97 -14.36 -15.07 -7.26
C VAL A 97 -14.59 -14.08 -6.14
N LEU A 98 -13.55 -13.34 -5.79
CA LEU A 98 -13.59 -12.27 -4.80
C LEU A 98 -13.46 -10.95 -5.53
N GLU A 99 -14.41 -10.06 -5.31
CA GLU A 99 -14.38 -8.69 -5.78
C GLU A 99 -14.36 -7.75 -4.58
N VAL A 100 -13.47 -6.77 -4.59
CA VAL A 100 -13.31 -5.77 -3.54
C VAL A 100 -13.41 -4.40 -4.18
N PHE A 101 -14.39 -3.62 -3.76
CA PHE A 101 -14.49 -2.21 -4.10
C PHE A 101 -13.86 -1.38 -2.98
N TYR A 102 -12.81 -0.63 -3.30
CA TYR A 102 -12.10 0.23 -2.38
C TYR A 102 -12.63 1.67 -2.47
N ASP A 103 -13.57 2.03 -1.58
CA ASP A 103 -14.22 3.34 -1.56
C ASP A 103 -13.24 4.53 -1.48
N GLN A 104 -12.07 4.35 -0.85
CA GLN A 104 -11.06 5.42 -0.74
C GLN A 104 -10.48 5.86 -2.09
N VAL A 105 -10.35 4.92 -3.02
CA VAL A 105 -9.70 5.13 -4.32
C VAL A 105 -10.68 5.00 -5.48
N GLY A 106 -11.89 4.50 -5.24
CA GLY A 106 -12.89 4.25 -6.27
C GLY A 106 -12.49 3.12 -7.24
N GLU A 107 -11.58 2.24 -6.80
CA GLU A 107 -11.08 1.13 -7.62
C GLU A 107 -11.71 -0.19 -7.19
N THR A 108 -11.97 -1.05 -8.17
CA THR A 108 -12.39 -2.44 -7.95
C THR A 108 -11.21 -3.36 -8.19
N GLU A 109 -11.03 -4.36 -7.33
CA GLU A 109 -10.08 -5.45 -7.51
C GLU A 109 -10.83 -6.78 -7.55
N ARG A 110 -10.63 -7.57 -8.61
CA ARG A 110 -11.20 -8.91 -8.75
C ARG A 110 -10.12 -9.98 -8.75
N MET A 111 -10.28 -10.98 -7.89
CA MET A 111 -9.40 -12.14 -7.75
C MET A 111 -10.15 -13.43 -8.06
N HIS A 112 -9.51 -14.31 -8.81
CA HIS A 112 -10.09 -15.59 -9.24
C HIS A 112 -9.37 -16.76 -8.56
N PHE A 113 -10.12 -17.60 -7.87
CA PHE A 113 -9.59 -18.75 -7.15
C PHE A 113 -10.13 -20.05 -7.73
N ASP A 114 -9.24 -20.98 -8.03
CA ASP A 114 -9.59 -22.31 -8.51
C ASP A 114 -8.77 -23.36 -7.75
N ALA A 115 -9.45 -24.40 -7.24
CA ALA A 115 -8.83 -25.48 -6.47
C ALA A 115 -7.89 -25.00 -5.34
N GLY A 116 -8.27 -23.94 -4.62
CA GLY A 116 -7.48 -23.37 -3.54
C GLY A 116 -6.27 -22.55 -3.97
N GLN A 117 -6.19 -22.17 -5.25
CA GLN A 117 -5.13 -21.32 -5.80
C GLN A 117 -5.72 -20.06 -6.43
N TRP A 118 -5.11 -18.91 -6.15
CA TRP A 118 -5.30 -17.69 -6.93
C TRP A 118 -4.67 -17.88 -8.30
N VAL A 119 -5.48 -17.76 -9.34
CA VAL A 119 -5.12 -17.97 -10.75
C VAL A 119 -5.48 -16.73 -11.56
N SER A 120 -4.97 -16.64 -12.79
CA SER A 120 -5.39 -15.57 -13.71
C SER A 120 -6.83 -15.76 -14.16
N ARG A 121 -7.51 -14.67 -14.51
CA ARG A 121 -8.86 -14.69 -15.07
C ARG A 121 -8.97 -15.65 -16.26
N GLN A 122 -8.01 -15.60 -17.18
CA GLN A 122 -8.02 -16.46 -18.37
C GLN A 122 -7.96 -17.95 -18.00
N ALA A 123 -7.10 -18.33 -17.06
CA ALA A 123 -6.99 -19.72 -16.61
C ALA A 123 -8.28 -20.19 -15.91
N PHE A 124 -8.90 -19.32 -15.11
CA PHE A 124 -10.18 -19.60 -14.46
C PHE A 124 -11.30 -19.86 -15.47
N ILE A 125 -11.47 -18.96 -16.45
CA ILE A 125 -12.53 -19.04 -17.47
C ILE A 125 -12.34 -20.28 -18.36
N GLN A 126 -11.11 -20.57 -18.78
CA GLN A 126 -10.82 -21.75 -19.61
C GLN A 126 -11.18 -23.05 -18.89
N LYS A 127 -10.94 -23.10 -17.57
CA LYS A 127 -11.22 -24.30 -16.76
C LYS A 127 -12.69 -24.42 -16.35
N ASN A 128 -13.37 -23.29 -16.16
CA ASN A 128 -14.74 -23.24 -15.66
C ASN A 128 -15.66 -22.36 -16.52
N PRO A 129 -15.85 -22.67 -17.82
CA PRO A 129 -16.63 -21.82 -18.73
C PRO A 129 -18.10 -21.68 -18.31
N GLN A 130 -18.64 -22.64 -17.56
CA GLN A 130 -20.02 -22.63 -17.08
C GLN A 130 -20.33 -21.46 -16.12
N TRP A 131 -19.33 -20.87 -15.47
CA TRP A 131 -19.54 -19.76 -14.53
C TRP A 131 -19.26 -18.39 -15.14
N LEU A 132 -18.85 -18.35 -16.42
CA LEU A 132 -18.63 -17.11 -17.16
C LEU A 132 -19.82 -16.14 -17.05
N PRO A 133 -21.08 -16.59 -17.27
CA PRO A 133 -22.22 -15.68 -17.18
C PRO A 133 -22.42 -15.10 -15.78
N VAL A 134 -22.01 -15.81 -14.72
CA VAL A 134 -22.14 -15.33 -13.33
C VAL A 134 -21.06 -14.30 -13.02
N VAL A 135 -19.82 -14.59 -13.42
CA VAL A 135 -18.65 -13.74 -13.15
C VAL A 135 -18.67 -12.45 -13.99
N GLU A 136 -19.28 -12.48 -15.18
CA GLU A 136 -19.28 -11.34 -16.11
C GLU A 136 -20.58 -10.53 -16.12
N HIS A 137 -21.76 -11.10 -15.79
CA HIS A 137 -23.01 -10.32 -15.88
C HIS A 137 -23.16 -9.20 -14.86
N GLN A 138 -22.36 -9.15 -13.79
CA GLN A 138 -22.53 -8.16 -12.73
C GLN A 138 -21.74 -6.86 -12.92
N ALA A 139 -20.90 -6.75 -13.96
CA ALA A 139 -20.17 -5.51 -14.24
C ALA A 139 -21.03 -4.39 -14.88
N GLY A 140 -22.36 -4.51 -14.96
CA GLY A 140 -23.19 -3.52 -15.66
C GLY A 140 -24.69 -3.53 -15.34
N ARG A 141 -25.12 -3.85 -14.11
CA ARG A 141 -26.57 -3.92 -13.82
C ARG A 141 -27.11 -3.22 -12.57
N ASP A 142 -26.38 -2.25 -12.02
CA ASP A 142 -26.92 -1.36 -10.98
C ASP A 142 -26.88 0.14 -11.33
N GLU A 143 -26.58 0.51 -12.58
CA GLU A 143 -26.78 1.89 -13.07
C GLU A 143 -27.99 1.95 -14.01
N ALA A 144 -29.17 2.01 -13.42
CA ALA A 144 -30.34 2.54 -14.11
C ALA A 144 -30.21 4.06 -14.20
N GLY A 145 -29.63 4.55 -15.29
CA GLY A 145 -29.49 5.99 -15.52
C GLY A 145 -28.84 6.35 -16.85
N ASP A 146 -29.61 6.19 -17.91
CA ASP A 146 -29.38 6.73 -19.26
C ASP A 146 -28.62 5.81 -20.24
N ALA A 147 -29.34 5.46 -21.30
CA ALA A 147 -28.82 4.74 -22.44
C ALA A 147 -28.02 5.72 -23.30
N SER A 148 -26.72 5.84 -23.03
CA SER A 148 -25.79 6.41 -24.01
C SER A 148 -25.18 5.28 -24.81
N GLU A 149 -25.61 5.16 -26.08
CA GLU A 149 -24.91 4.41 -27.11
C GLU A 149 -23.52 5.05 -27.30
N GLY A 150 -22.49 4.46 -26.71
CA GLY A 150 -21.10 4.92 -26.91
C GLY A 150 -20.15 4.54 -25.79
N ASP A 151 -19.73 3.27 -25.76
CA ASP A 151 -18.32 2.86 -25.57
C ASP A 151 -18.26 1.33 -25.56
N GLU A 152 -17.66 0.75 -26.61
CA GLU A 152 -17.45 -0.69 -26.78
C GLU A 152 -16.29 -1.25 -25.92
N ASP A 153 -15.86 -0.52 -24.90
CA ASP A 153 -14.85 -0.94 -23.93
C ASP A 153 -15.41 -0.76 -22.50
N ALA A 154 -16.45 -1.53 -22.16
CA ALA A 154 -16.81 -1.70 -20.76
C ALA A 154 -15.57 -2.21 -20.00
N ASP A 155 -15.18 -1.49 -18.95
CA ASP A 155 -13.93 -1.62 -18.22
C ASP A 155 -13.80 -2.98 -17.49
N TYR A 156 -13.52 -4.04 -18.23
CA TYR A 156 -13.19 -5.37 -17.69
C TYR A 156 -11.77 -5.42 -17.09
N GLY A 157 -11.12 -4.25 -16.86
CA GLY A 157 -9.71 -4.07 -16.54
C GLY A 157 -9.29 -4.34 -15.08
N CYS A 158 -10.25 -4.54 -14.17
CA CYS A 158 -9.99 -4.65 -12.73
C CYS A 158 -9.62 -6.06 -12.22
N SER A 159 -9.25 -7.00 -13.11
CA SER A 159 -8.79 -8.32 -12.69
C SER A 159 -7.32 -8.28 -12.28
N LYS A 160 -7.05 -8.62 -11.02
CA LYS A 160 -5.67 -8.78 -10.55
C LYS A 160 -5.24 -10.21 -10.79
N ASP A 161 -4.39 -10.38 -11.78
CA ASP A 161 -3.86 -11.67 -12.16
C ASP A 161 -2.48 -11.91 -11.51
N PRO A 162 -2.26 -13.06 -10.87
CA PRO A 162 -0.97 -13.38 -10.31
C PRO A 162 0.00 -13.80 -11.41
N VAL A 163 1.28 -13.48 -11.24
CA VAL A 163 2.35 -13.89 -12.18
C VAL A 163 2.47 -15.42 -12.28
N LYS A 164 2.18 -16.12 -11.17
CA LYS A 164 2.09 -17.59 -11.08
C LYS A 164 0.97 -17.96 -10.12
N PRO A 165 0.32 -19.12 -10.29
CA PRO A 165 -0.68 -19.59 -9.33
C PRO A 165 -0.13 -19.63 -7.90
N LEU A 166 -0.87 -19.04 -6.96
CA LEU A 166 -0.49 -18.98 -5.54
C LEU A 166 -1.57 -19.65 -4.70
N SER A 167 -1.20 -20.56 -3.81
CA SER A 167 -2.19 -21.15 -2.91
C SER A 167 -2.76 -20.12 -1.92
N VAL A 168 -4.03 -20.24 -1.57
CA VAL A 168 -4.68 -19.37 -0.56
C VAL A 168 -3.91 -19.40 0.77
N ALA A 169 -3.39 -20.58 1.16
CA ALA A 169 -2.54 -20.73 2.34
C ALA A 169 -1.23 -19.92 2.26
N GLN A 170 -0.60 -19.85 1.08
CA GLN A 170 0.59 -19.02 0.86
C GLN A 170 0.23 -17.53 0.91
N LEU A 171 -0.90 -17.12 0.34
CA LEU A 171 -1.37 -15.74 0.40
C LEU A 171 -1.60 -15.29 1.85
N ARG A 172 -2.26 -16.13 2.65
CA ARG A 172 -2.46 -15.86 4.08
C ARG A 172 -1.13 -15.70 4.84
N LYS A 173 -0.14 -16.54 4.55
CA LYS A 173 1.20 -16.41 5.15
C LYS A 173 1.88 -15.10 4.74
N GLN A 174 1.75 -14.68 3.48
CA GLN A 174 2.33 -13.42 3.00
C GLN A 174 1.65 -12.21 3.64
N GLU A 175 0.33 -12.22 3.79
CA GLU A 175 -0.43 -11.14 4.44
C GLU A 175 -0.06 -11.04 5.93
N ALA A 176 0.00 -12.17 6.64
CA ALA A 176 0.43 -12.22 8.04
C ALA A 176 1.88 -11.73 8.22
N GLN A 177 2.79 -12.12 7.32
CA GLN A 177 4.18 -11.66 7.32
C GLN A 177 4.27 -10.14 7.11
N ARG A 178 3.55 -9.61 6.11
CA ARG A 178 3.51 -8.16 5.83
C ARG A 178 2.96 -7.37 7.01
N LYS A 179 1.91 -7.88 7.68
CA LYS A 179 1.35 -7.24 8.88
C LYS A 179 2.35 -7.18 10.02
N ARG A 180 3.07 -8.27 10.27
CA ARG A 180 4.11 -8.31 11.29
C ARG A 180 5.23 -7.32 10.99
N GLU A 181 5.71 -7.29 9.75
CA GLU A 181 6.74 -6.34 9.32
C GLU A 181 6.25 -4.89 9.43
N ALA A 182 5.00 -4.61 9.09
CA ALA A 182 4.40 -3.29 9.25
C ALA A 182 4.28 -2.88 10.72
N GLN A 183 3.89 -3.80 11.61
CA GLN A 183 3.82 -3.56 13.06
C GLN A 183 5.21 -3.29 13.63
N GLU A 184 6.21 -4.11 13.29
CA GLU A 184 7.60 -3.92 13.71
C GLU A 184 8.16 -2.56 13.20
N ALA A 185 7.81 -2.16 11.98
CA ALA A 185 8.18 -0.85 11.44
C ALA A 185 7.51 0.32 12.17
N VAL A 186 6.23 0.20 12.53
CA VAL A 186 5.50 1.22 13.30
C VAL A 186 6.06 1.31 14.71
N GLU A 187 6.33 0.19 15.38
CA GLU A 187 6.96 0.16 16.70
C GLU A 187 8.35 0.78 16.68
N ALA A 188 9.17 0.46 15.67
CA ALA A 188 10.48 1.08 15.47
C ALA A 188 10.36 2.59 15.24
N PHE A 189 9.37 3.04 14.47
CA PHE A 189 9.13 4.46 14.23
C PHE A 189 8.65 5.19 15.49
N VAL A 190 7.74 4.61 16.26
CA VAL A 190 7.29 5.14 17.56
C VAL A 190 8.45 5.20 18.54
N GLY A 191 9.30 4.16 18.58
CA GLY A 191 10.52 4.12 19.39
C GLY A 191 11.50 5.23 19.01
N LEU A 192 11.73 5.44 17.71
CA LEU A 192 12.57 6.53 17.19
C LEU A 192 11.99 7.91 17.54
N ALA A 193 10.68 8.10 17.40
CA ALA A 193 10.00 9.34 17.74
C ALA A 193 10.07 9.66 19.24
N GLN A 194 9.90 8.65 20.10
CA GLN A 194 10.06 8.80 21.55
C GLN A 194 11.51 9.07 21.95
N ALA A 195 12.49 8.44 21.29
CA ALA A 195 13.91 8.69 21.53
C ALA A 195 14.30 10.12 21.11
N MET A 196 13.82 10.59 19.97
CA MET A 196 14.04 11.98 19.51
C MET A 196 13.31 13.02 20.36
N GLY A 197 12.09 12.72 20.83
CA GLY A 197 11.36 13.56 21.79
C GLY A 197 12.06 13.69 23.14
N LYS A 198 12.81 12.67 23.56
CA LYS A 198 13.63 12.68 24.78
C LYS A 198 14.99 13.37 24.60
N SER A 199 15.53 13.45 23.38
CA SER A 199 16.80 14.12 23.06
C SER A 199 16.66 15.61 22.72
N GLY A 200 15.46 16.18 22.81
CA GLY A 200 15.20 17.62 22.64
C GLY A 200 15.48 18.17 21.24
N THR A 201 15.64 17.30 20.24
CA THR A 201 16.01 17.67 18.87
C THR A 201 14.75 17.81 18.02
N SER A 202 14.62 18.94 17.31
CA SER A 202 13.41 19.28 16.54
C SER A 202 13.01 18.16 15.56
N PRO A 203 11.75 17.67 15.57
CA PRO A 203 11.28 16.63 14.65
C PRO A 203 11.47 16.97 13.17
N VAL A 204 11.45 18.27 12.85
CA VAL A 204 11.69 18.81 11.49
C VAL A 204 13.15 18.64 11.09
N GLN A 205 14.10 18.76 12.02
CA GLN A 205 15.52 18.50 11.75
C GLN A 205 15.81 17.02 11.54
N GLY A 206 15.09 16.13 12.23
CA GLY A 206 15.16 14.67 11.99
C GLY A 206 14.66 14.28 10.59
N LEU A 207 13.53 14.84 10.15
CA LEU A 207 13.01 14.65 8.79
C LEU A 207 13.94 15.22 7.71
N ILE A 208 14.53 16.40 7.94
CA ILE A 208 15.53 17.00 7.03
C ILE A 208 16.79 16.12 6.98
N ALA A 209 17.25 15.58 8.11
CA ALA A 209 18.40 14.67 8.14
C ALA A 209 18.13 13.37 7.37
N VAL A 210 16.94 12.78 7.49
CA VAL A 210 16.56 11.57 6.74
C VAL A 210 16.41 11.86 5.23
N LEU A 211 15.83 13.01 4.86
CA LEU A 211 15.75 13.44 3.46
C LEU A 211 17.13 13.74 2.87
N LEU A 212 18.02 14.39 3.62
CA LEU A 212 19.41 14.64 3.23
C LEU A 212 20.22 13.35 3.14
N LEU A 213 19.98 12.38 4.02
CA LEU A 213 20.63 11.06 3.95
C LEU A 213 20.18 10.30 2.69
N ARG A 214 18.89 10.35 2.36
CA ARG A 214 18.33 9.70 1.16
C ARG A 214 18.78 10.39 -0.14
N ALA A 215 18.88 11.72 -0.13
CA ALA A 215 19.41 12.50 -1.25
C ALA A 215 20.92 12.28 -1.41
N GLY A 216 21.67 12.23 -0.30
CA GLY A 216 23.10 11.94 -0.26
C GLY A 216 23.44 10.54 -0.75
N LEU A 217 22.66 9.52 -0.36
CA LEU A 217 22.81 8.14 -0.84
C LEU A 217 22.53 8.00 -2.34
N LYS A 218 21.49 8.68 -2.87
CA LYS A 218 21.24 8.72 -4.32
C LYS A 218 22.37 9.42 -5.06
N GLY A 219 22.88 10.54 -4.53
CA GLY A 219 24.04 11.25 -5.10
C GLY A 219 25.32 10.41 -5.08
N LEU A 220 25.57 9.67 -3.99
CA LEU A 220 26.74 8.80 -3.85
C LEU A 220 26.66 7.60 -4.81
N LEU A 221 25.47 7.01 -4.98
CA LEU A 221 25.25 5.91 -5.92
C LEU A 221 25.42 6.38 -7.36
N GLN A 222 24.91 7.57 -7.69
CA GLN A 222 25.03 8.16 -9.02
C GLN A 222 26.48 8.58 -9.30
N ALA A 223 27.19 9.10 -8.31
CA ALA A 223 28.63 9.39 -8.41
C ALA A 223 29.45 8.11 -8.58
N PHE A 224 29.10 7.02 -7.90
CA PHE A 224 29.73 5.70 -8.04
C PHE A 224 29.50 5.10 -9.44
N VAL A 225 28.26 5.11 -9.92
CA VAL A 225 27.91 4.62 -11.27
C VAL A 225 28.60 5.47 -12.35
N PHE A 226 28.65 6.80 -12.17
CA PHE A 226 29.36 7.70 -13.07
C PHE A 226 30.87 7.46 -13.03
N THR A 227 31.47 7.23 -11.86
CA THR A 227 32.90 6.91 -11.75
C THR A 227 33.23 5.56 -12.38
N VAL A 228 32.42 4.53 -12.19
CA VAL A 228 32.62 3.23 -12.86
C VAL A 228 32.50 3.36 -14.39
N LEU A 229 31.50 4.09 -14.89
CA LEU A 229 31.33 4.39 -16.32
C LEU A 229 32.49 5.21 -16.89
N ALA A 230 32.95 6.23 -16.15
CA ALA A 230 34.05 7.10 -16.57
C ALA A 230 35.40 6.35 -16.56
N VAL A 231 35.63 5.47 -15.58
CA VAL A 231 36.82 4.61 -15.50
C VAL A 231 36.86 3.59 -16.65
N LEU A 232 35.70 3.09 -17.09
CA LEU A 232 35.60 2.18 -18.24
C LEU A 232 35.82 2.90 -19.58
N LEU A 233 35.42 4.17 -19.71
CA LEU A 233 35.48 4.93 -20.97
C LEU A 233 36.84 5.60 -21.24
N PHE A 234 37.62 5.98 -20.22
CA PHE A 234 38.83 6.77 -20.43
C PHE A 234 40.08 6.13 -19.81
N LYS A 235 40.83 5.41 -20.65
CA LYS A 235 42.12 4.76 -20.35
C LYS A 235 43.28 5.79 -20.24
N GLY A 236 43.13 6.82 -19.41
CA GLY A 236 44.08 7.94 -19.24
C GLY A 236 43.93 8.69 -17.90
N PHE A 237 43.54 7.96 -16.84
CA PHE A 237 42.86 8.51 -15.66
C PHE A 237 43.74 9.12 -14.55
N TRP A 238 45.06 8.93 -14.55
CA TRP A 238 45.91 9.43 -13.46
C TRP A 238 46.03 10.96 -13.42
N LEU A 239 45.97 11.63 -14.58
CA LEU A 239 46.09 13.09 -14.68
C LEU A 239 44.83 13.80 -14.17
N TRP A 240 43.65 13.26 -14.51
CA TRP A 240 42.36 13.84 -14.12
C TRP A 240 42.00 13.56 -12.66
N LEU A 241 42.38 12.41 -12.12
CA LEU A 241 42.21 12.12 -10.69
C LEU A 241 43.12 13.01 -9.82
N GLY A 242 44.35 13.27 -10.27
CA GLY A 242 45.22 14.26 -9.62
C GLY A 242 44.64 15.67 -9.66
N LEU A 243 44.11 16.10 -10.81
CA LEU A 243 43.50 17.43 -10.96
C LEU A 243 42.23 17.58 -10.12
N GLY A 244 41.39 16.54 -10.05
CA GLY A 244 40.17 16.53 -9.23
C GLY A 244 40.46 16.59 -7.73
N LEU A 245 41.50 15.88 -7.26
CA LEU A 245 41.93 15.94 -5.87
C LEU A 245 42.47 17.33 -5.51
N VAL A 246 43.29 17.93 -6.38
CA VAL A 246 43.80 19.30 -6.20
C VAL A 246 42.63 20.29 -6.16
N LEU A 247 41.65 20.17 -7.06
CA LEU A 247 40.50 21.07 -7.10
C LEU A 247 39.60 20.91 -5.86
N ALA A 248 39.42 19.68 -5.35
CA ALA A 248 38.65 19.38 -4.14
C ALA A 248 39.27 19.94 -2.86
N VAL A 249 40.59 20.18 -2.84
CA VAL A 249 41.29 20.82 -1.72
C VAL A 249 41.36 22.34 -1.89
N VAL A 250 41.57 22.82 -3.11
CA VAL A 250 41.73 24.25 -3.41
C VAL A 250 40.40 25.00 -3.37
N LEU A 251 39.28 24.41 -3.80
CA LEU A 251 37.95 25.07 -3.77
C LEU A 251 37.47 25.41 -2.35
N PRO A 252 37.52 24.48 -1.37
CA PRO A 252 37.14 24.80 0.01
C PRO A 252 38.04 25.87 0.64
N LEU A 253 39.35 25.83 0.34
CA LEU A 253 40.30 26.83 0.81
C LEU A 253 40.06 28.21 0.18
N TYR A 254 39.71 28.27 -1.10
CA TYR A 254 39.37 29.50 -1.78
C TYR A 254 38.08 30.13 -1.23
N TYR A 255 37.04 29.31 -1.01
CA TYR A 255 35.79 29.79 -0.40
C TYR A 255 36.00 30.27 1.04
N MET A 256 36.77 29.53 1.86
CA MET A 256 37.13 29.98 3.20
C MET A 256 37.97 31.26 3.21
N LEU A 257 38.90 31.45 2.25
CA LEU A 257 39.64 32.71 2.14
C LEU A 257 38.77 33.87 1.67
N SER A 258 37.79 33.62 0.81
CA SER A 258 36.86 34.65 0.35
C SER A 258 35.92 35.11 1.47
N GLU A 259 35.42 34.18 2.31
CA GLU A 259 34.63 34.50 3.50
C GLU A 259 35.47 35.16 4.60
N TYR A 260 36.75 34.80 4.72
CA TYR A 260 37.66 35.46 5.66
C TYR A 260 38.03 36.89 5.21
N LYS A 261 38.11 37.16 3.90
CA LYS A 261 38.34 38.52 3.36
C LYS A 261 37.11 39.40 3.48
N THR A 262 35.90 38.88 3.31
CA THR A 262 34.67 39.65 3.55
C THR A 262 34.44 39.93 5.03
N LEU A 263 34.93 39.08 5.95
CA LEU A 263 34.90 39.33 7.39
C LEU A 263 36.02 40.27 7.90
N LYS A 264 37.08 40.51 7.11
CA LYS A 264 38.26 41.29 7.53
C LYS A 264 38.53 42.54 6.68
N GLY A 265 37.60 42.94 5.82
CA GLY A 265 37.76 44.05 4.90
C GLY A 265 36.67 45.10 5.03
N ASP A 266 36.63 45.80 6.17
CA ASP A 266 36.23 47.21 6.25
C ASP A 266 36.72 47.84 7.58
N ASN A 267 38.04 47.83 7.79
CA ASN A 267 38.67 48.57 8.89
C ASN A 267 40.13 48.86 8.51
N ASP A 268 40.29 49.83 7.62
CA ASP A 268 41.33 50.88 7.70
C ASP A 268 41.17 51.78 6.48
N ASP A 269 40.47 52.91 6.67
CA ASP A 269 40.93 54.17 6.10
C ASP A 269 40.89 55.23 7.22
N SER A 270 42.00 55.93 7.27
CA SER A 270 42.53 56.74 8.36
C SER A 270 42.02 58.18 8.37
N ASP A 271 42.31 58.85 9.49
CA ASP A 271 42.46 60.30 9.72
C ASP A 271 41.31 60.93 10.53
N ALA A 272 41.44 61.06 11.87
CA ALA A 272 42.23 62.05 12.61
C ALA A 272 41.54 63.42 12.77
N ASP A 273 41.37 63.77 14.05
CA ASP A 273 41.23 65.10 14.66
C ASP A 273 39.88 65.83 14.67
N GLY A 274 39.52 66.33 15.86
CA GLY A 274 38.77 67.58 15.99
C GLY A 274 37.69 67.60 17.07
N GLU A 275 38.07 68.06 18.26
CA GLU A 275 37.22 68.41 19.42
C GLU A 275 36.01 69.34 19.14
N ASP A 276 35.07 69.25 20.08
CA ASP A 276 34.36 70.35 20.77
C ASP A 276 32.93 70.79 20.37
N GLY A 277 32.10 71.00 21.41
CA GLY A 277 30.97 71.94 21.44
C GLY A 277 29.54 71.45 21.13
N GLY A 278 28.68 71.35 22.16
CA GLY A 278 27.20 71.18 22.04
C GLY A 278 26.44 72.44 21.53
N PRO A 279 25.13 72.67 21.80
CA PRO A 279 24.06 71.84 22.37
C PRO A 279 22.73 71.81 21.55
N VAL A 280 21.82 70.91 21.96
CA VAL A 280 20.33 70.94 21.96
C VAL A 280 19.57 71.85 20.96
N THR A 281 18.69 71.26 20.14
CA THR A 281 17.35 71.84 19.86
C THR A 281 16.27 70.76 19.64
N VAL A 282 15.16 70.97 20.33
CA VAL A 282 13.89 70.22 20.35
C VAL A 282 12.95 70.72 19.25
N MET A 283 12.13 69.84 18.67
CA MET A 283 10.70 70.04 18.31
C MET A 283 10.12 68.61 18.08
N ALA A 284 9.23 68.05 18.90
CA ALA A 284 7.77 68.31 19.00
C ALA A 284 7.06 68.12 17.63
N SER A 285 5.94 67.44 17.46
CA SER A 285 4.90 66.90 18.36
C SER A 285 3.83 66.24 17.47
N HIS A 286 3.10 65.27 18.05
CA HIS A 286 1.72 64.83 17.72
C HIS A 286 1.36 64.38 16.30
#